data_AF-A0A6A7SEQ8-F1
#
_entry.id   AF-A0A6A7SEQ8-F1
#
_cell.length_a   1.000
_cell.length_b   1.000
_cell.length_c   1.000
_cell.angle_alpha   90.00
_cell.angle_beta   90.00
_cell.angle_gamma   90.00
#
_symmetry.space_group_name_H-M   'P 1'
#
loop_
_entity.id
_entity.type
_entity.pdbx_description
1 polymer ?
#
loop_
_entity_poly.entity_id
_entity_poly.type
_entity_poly.pdbx_seq_one_letter_code
_entity_poly.pdbx_strand_id
1 'polypeptide(L)'
;MAVSVTTLTEQLRALGVASRGELARLLGVSATTVYRHLREAERASMVVHFGRGRGTRYAVRAPLFQRASGDTPLYRVDNKGVVHQAATLTGLDRGAVLVRPPASGDLPRLMLGESGDGHFDDLPFYLQDLRPQGFLGRQYAHSLPELPDNPDHWNGNQVGGYLLDHAVDLPGDLLLGDAAVERLRHWRPAQCTPTDFPDMAEHALAGEIAGSSAGGEQPKFPAFVDGNHVLVKFSAADRTSVAAQRWHDLLVCEHLALTTLAEAGLPVAATRLYDEGERLFLASRRFDRAGRDGRRPALSLTAVDAEFVGLGYGWQNVANALTELGLLDAHSQGHIGFLAAFSDWIENTDQHLGNITLQPHPAGHLVVAPAYDVLPMRHAPRQTELPPVPPFRVPVCRGPRPQWQRAGETAMVFWQRVSRDERISEGFRELAAQRHKAVADALNWGDSGLDTTEEDTIGW
;
A
#
# COMPACT_ATOMS: atom_id res chain seq x y z
N MET A 1 23.59 -14.84 43.65
CA MET A 1 22.20 -14.37 43.89
C MET A 1 21.26 -15.52 43.59
N ALA A 2 20.23 -15.76 44.40
CA ALA A 2 19.23 -16.77 44.08
C ALA A 2 18.42 -16.29 42.86
N VAL A 3 18.43 -17.05 41.77
CA VAL A 3 17.63 -16.71 40.59
C VAL A 3 16.16 -16.92 40.93
N SER A 4 15.37 -15.87 40.76
CA SER A 4 13.93 -15.86 40.90
C SER A 4 13.27 -15.57 39.55
N VAL A 5 11.95 -15.80 39.44
CA VAL A 5 11.17 -15.36 38.27
C VAL A 5 11.32 -13.85 38.06
N THR A 6 11.26 -13.06 39.12
CA THR A 6 11.41 -11.59 39.07
C THR A 6 12.75 -11.18 38.45
N THR A 7 13.86 -11.67 38.99
CA THR A 7 15.21 -11.36 38.47
C THR A 7 15.37 -11.81 37.02
N LEU A 8 14.79 -12.97 36.66
CA LEU A 8 14.82 -13.45 35.28
C LEU A 8 14.04 -12.52 34.34
N THR A 9 12.85 -12.07 34.74
CA THR A 9 12.03 -11.16 33.94
C THR A 9 12.67 -9.78 33.80
N GLU A 10 13.32 -9.26 34.84
CA GLU A 10 14.06 -7.99 34.78
C GLU A 10 15.19 -8.05 33.74
N GLN A 11 15.95 -9.17 33.71
CA GLN A 11 16.98 -9.35 32.69
C GLN A 11 16.39 -9.51 31.29
N LEU A 12 15.25 -10.19 31.14
CA LEU A 12 14.56 -10.26 29.86
C LEU A 12 14.09 -8.88 29.38
N ARG A 13 13.51 -8.03 30.25
CA ARG A 13 13.14 -6.64 29.90
C ARG A 13 14.35 -5.81 29.47
N ALA A 14 15.49 -5.99 30.14
CA ALA A 14 16.74 -5.32 29.82
C ALA A 14 17.32 -5.74 28.45
N LEU A 15 17.05 -6.98 28.01
CA LEU A 15 17.49 -7.51 26.71
C LEU A 15 16.44 -7.36 25.60
N GLY A 16 15.16 -7.17 25.96
CA GLY A 16 14.02 -7.27 25.03
C GLY A 16 13.69 -8.73 24.73
N VAL A 17 14.59 -9.41 24.02
CA VAL A 17 14.50 -10.84 23.69
C VAL A 17 15.79 -11.56 24.08
N ALA A 18 15.68 -12.79 24.59
CA ALA A 18 16.86 -13.60 24.90
C ALA A 18 16.62 -15.09 24.74
N SER A 19 17.68 -15.83 24.39
CA SER A 19 17.71 -17.27 24.47
C SER A 19 17.94 -17.76 25.90
N ARG A 20 17.57 -19.01 26.18
CA ARG A 20 17.88 -19.68 27.44
C ARG A 20 19.39 -19.66 27.77
N GLY A 21 20.23 -19.79 26.74
CA GLY A 21 21.69 -19.84 26.91
C GLY A 21 22.27 -18.47 27.30
N GLU A 22 21.75 -17.39 26.74
CA GLU A 22 22.14 -16.03 27.11
C GLU A 22 21.75 -15.71 28.55
N LEU A 23 20.50 -16.03 28.94
CA LEU A 23 20.02 -15.85 30.31
C LEU A 23 20.85 -16.65 31.33
N ALA A 24 21.19 -17.91 31.01
CA ALA A 24 22.02 -18.75 31.87
C ALA A 24 23.41 -18.16 32.10
N ARG A 25 24.04 -17.64 31.03
CA ARG A 25 25.35 -16.99 31.08
C ARG A 25 25.31 -15.70 31.91
N LEU A 26 24.31 -14.87 31.67
CA LEU A 26 24.14 -13.57 32.32
C LEU A 26 23.87 -13.72 33.84
N LEU A 27 23.03 -14.69 34.20
CA LEU A 27 22.64 -14.95 35.58
C LEU A 27 23.66 -15.83 36.34
N GLY A 28 24.66 -16.38 35.66
CA GLY A 28 25.68 -17.26 36.26
C GLY A 28 25.10 -18.58 36.80
N VAL A 29 24.05 -19.12 36.16
CA VAL A 29 23.37 -20.36 36.60
C VAL A 29 23.26 -21.39 35.47
N SER A 30 22.90 -22.62 35.83
CA SER A 30 22.66 -23.67 34.84
C SER A 30 21.48 -23.36 33.92
N ALA A 31 21.53 -23.83 32.67
CA ALA A 31 20.42 -23.72 31.73
C ALA A 31 19.14 -24.42 32.23
N THR A 32 19.27 -25.48 33.03
CA THR A 32 18.14 -26.19 33.66
C THR A 32 17.43 -25.30 34.68
N THR A 33 18.19 -24.54 35.48
CA THR A 33 17.64 -23.58 36.45
C THR A 33 16.84 -22.50 35.72
N VAL A 34 17.40 -21.91 34.67
CA VAL A 34 16.71 -20.90 33.84
C VAL A 34 15.45 -21.48 33.20
N TYR A 35 15.52 -22.68 32.63
CA TYR A 35 14.36 -23.33 32.03
C TYR A 35 13.20 -23.51 33.01
N ARG A 36 13.47 -23.94 34.24
CA ARG A 36 12.44 -24.09 35.28
C ARG A 36 11.72 -22.76 35.55
N HIS A 37 12.46 -21.67 35.70
CA HIS A 37 11.88 -20.35 35.95
C HIS A 37 11.18 -19.75 34.73
N LEU A 38 11.67 -20.01 33.51
CA LEU A 38 10.96 -19.65 32.28
C LEU A 38 9.61 -20.38 32.20
N ARG A 39 9.57 -21.69 32.49
CA ARG A 39 8.31 -22.46 32.51
C ARG A 39 7.34 -21.99 33.58
N GLU A 40 7.85 -21.54 34.73
CA GLU A 40 7.05 -20.91 35.78
C GLU A 40 6.47 -19.56 35.31
N ALA A 41 7.31 -18.69 34.74
CA ALA A 41 6.90 -17.40 34.20
C ALA A 41 5.89 -17.52 33.04
N GLU A 42 6.04 -18.52 32.18
CA GLU A 42 5.09 -18.83 31.10
C GLU A 42 3.72 -19.25 31.63
N ARG A 43 3.69 -20.11 32.67
CA ARG A 43 2.43 -20.53 33.31
C ARG A 43 1.72 -19.36 33.98
N ALA A 44 2.47 -18.37 34.46
CA ALA A 44 1.96 -17.12 34.99
C ALA A 44 1.66 -16.06 33.91
N SER A 45 1.77 -16.40 32.62
CA SER A 45 1.56 -15.48 31.49
C SER A 45 2.42 -14.21 31.54
N MET A 46 3.59 -14.26 32.19
CA MET A 46 4.55 -13.15 32.26
C MET A 46 5.53 -13.16 31.09
N VAL A 47 5.88 -14.35 30.58
CA VAL A 47 6.86 -14.56 29.52
C VAL A 47 6.25 -15.41 28.42
N VAL A 48 6.72 -15.20 27.20
CA VAL A 48 6.33 -15.95 26.02
C VAL A 48 7.56 -16.35 25.21
N HIS A 49 7.55 -17.54 24.61
CA HIS A 49 8.65 -18.01 23.75
C HIS A 49 8.27 -18.08 22.27
N PHE A 50 9.21 -17.88 21.36
CA PHE A 50 9.01 -18.03 19.92
C PHE A 50 10.28 -18.55 19.26
N GLY A 51 10.21 -18.81 17.95
CA GLY A 51 11.26 -19.53 17.22
C GLY A 51 11.27 -21.03 17.50
N ARG A 52 12.24 -21.75 16.93
CA ARG A 52 12.35 -23.23 17.05
C ARG A 52 13.78 -23.67 17.32
N GLY A 53 13.95 -24.76 18.07
CA GLY A 53 15.25 -25.37 18.33
C GLY A 53 16.25 -24.38 18.94
N ARG A 54 17.41 -24.20 18.28
CA ARG A 54 18.45 -23.24 18.70
C ARG A 54 18.03 -21.77 18.53
N GLY A 55 17.04 -21.51 17.67
CA GLY A 55 16.43 -20.20 17.46
C GLY A 55 15.40 -19.81 18.53
N THR A 56 15.14 -20.65 19.53
CA THR A 56 14.14 -20.31 20.56
C THR A 56 14.55 -19.05 21.33
N ARG A 57 13.65 -18.08 21.41
CA ARG A 57 13.78 -16.83 22.16
C ARG A 57 12.62 -16.68 23.13
N TYR A 58 12.83 -15.89 24.18
CA TYR A 58 11.86 -15.55 25.21
C TYR A 58 11.77 -14.04 25.33
N ALA A 59 10.56 -13.53 25.58
CA ALA A 59 10.26 -12.13 25.78
C ALA A 59 9.25 -11.95 26.92
N VAL A 60 9.31 -10.80 27.61
CA VAL A 60 8.31 -10.45 28.63
C VAL A 60 7.06 -9.93 27.93
N ARG A 61 5.89 -10.40 28.37
CA ARG A 61 4.59 -9.92 27.89
C ARG A 61 4.30 -8.54 28.45
N ALA A 62 3.67 -7.70 27.64
CA ALA A 62 3.26 -6.36 28.01
C ALA A 62 1.84 -6.06 27.48
N PRO A 63 1.17 -5.04 28.03
CA PRO A 63 -0.02 -4.46 27.42
C PRO A 63 0.20 -4.15 25.94
N LEU A 64 -0.78 -4.45 25.09
CA LEU A 64 -0.76 -4.15 23.66
C LEU A 64 -1.78 -3.04 23.37
N PHE A 65 -1.39 -2.00 22.61
CA PHE A 65 -2.28 -0.89 22.24
C PHE A 65 -2.95 -0.21 23.44
N GLN A 66 -2.23 -0.11 24.56
CA GLN A 66 -2.72 0.43 25.83
C GLN A 66 -3.94 -0.32 26.41
N ARG A 67 -4.16 -1.58 25.99
CA ARG A 67 -5.20 -2.46 26.54
C ARG A 67 -4.67 -3.33 27.66
N ALA A 68 -5.53 -3.61 28.64
CA ALA A 68 -5.17 -4.47 29.78
C ALA A 68 -4.81 -5.90 29.34
N SER A 69 -5.44 -6.40 28.27
CA SER A 69 -5.03 -7.64 27.61
C SER A 69 -3.79 -7.40 26.74
N GLY A 70 -2.78 -8.25 26.89
CA GLY A 70 -1.64 -8.30 25.97
C GLY A 70 -1.95 -9.09 24.69
N ASP A 71 -3.05 -9.86 24.63
CA ASP A 71 -3.41 -10.63 23.44
C ASP A 71 -4.58 -9.99 22.70
N THR A 72 -4.50 -9.96 21.37
CA THR A 72 -5.51 -9.42 20.45
C THR A 72 -5.64 -10.32 19.22
N PRO A 73 -6.84 -10.80 18.85
CA PRO A 73 -7.01 -11.61 17.66
C PRO A 73 -6.89 -10.76 16.38
N LEU A 74 -6.31 -11.35 15.34
CA LEU A 74 -6.28 -10.82 13.97
C LEU A 74 -7.17 -11.69 13.10
N TYR A 75 -8.07 -11.07 12.36
CA TYR A 75 -8.98 -11.73 11.43
C TYR A 75 -8.71 -11.34 9.99
N ARG A 76 -9.16 -12.19 9.07
CA ARG A 76 -9.20 -11.96 7.63
C ARG A 76 -10.60 -12.20 7.10
N VAL A 77 -11.04 -11.37 6.17
CA VAL A 77 -12.30 -11.54 5.43
C VAL A 77 -12.00 -12.17 4.08
N ASP A 78 -12.57 -13.34 3.80
CA ASP A 78 -12.32 -14.01 2.52
C ASP A 78 -13.12 -13.38 1.36
N ASN A 79 -12.92 -13.92 0.13
CA ASN A 79 -13.59 -13.45 -1.08
C ASN A 79 -15.12 -13.61 -1.06
N LYS A 80 -15.68 -14.33 -0.08
CA LYS A 80 -17.13 -14.54 0.10
C LYS A 80 -17.68 -13.72 1.27
N GLY A 81 -16.84 -12.97 1.99
CA GLY A 81 -17.23 -12.17 3.14
C GLY A 81 -17.22 -12.94 4.46
N VAL A 82 -16.64 -14.16 4.49
CA VAL A 82 -16.53 -14.94 5.72
C VAL A 82 -15.30 -14.51 6.50
N VAL A 83 -15.48 -14.28 7.80
CA VAL A 83 -14.41 -13.86 8.71
C VAL A 83 -13.73 -15.09 9.30
N HIS A 84 -12.41 -15.16 9.17
CA HIS A 84 -11.56 -16.23 9.69
C HIS A 84 -10.52 -15.65 10.63
N GLN A 85 -10.23 -16.33 11.74
CA GLN A 85 -9.11 -15.93 12.60
C GLN A 85 -7.78 -16.30 11.93
N ALA A 86 -6.98 -15.29 11.64
CA ALA A 86 -5.70 -15.43 10.95
C ALA A 86 -4.53 -15.57 11.92
N ALA A 87 -4.57 -14.86 13.05
CA ALA A 87 -3.54 -14.93 14.08
C ALA A 87 -4.02 -14.43 15.45
N THR A 88 -3.16 -14.56 16.45
CA THR A 88 -3.20 -13.81 17.71
C THR A 88 -1.94 -12.96 17.82
N LEU A 89 -2.10 -11.67 18.06
CA LEU A 89 -1.03 -10.75 18.41
C LEU A 89 -0.85 -10.77 19.93
N THR A 90 0.39 -10.85 20.38
CA THR A 90 0.79 -10.72 21.78
C THR A 90 1.71 -9.51 21.91
N GLY A 91 1.37 -8.55 22.76
CA GLY A 91 2.23 -7.44 23.14
C GLY A 91 3.40 -7.90 24.00
N LEU A 92 4.58 -7.40 23.65
CA LEU A 92 5.82 -7.64 24.35
C LEU A 92 6.39 -6.33 24.89
N ASP A 93 7.30 -6.44 25.85
CA ASP A 93 8.03 -5.30 26.38
C ASP A 93 8.76 -4.56 25.24
N ARG A 94 8.99 -3.25 25.41
CA ARG A 94 9.58 -2.35 24.39
C ARG A 94 8.72 -2.11 23.14
N GLY A 95 7.44 -2.45 23.17
CA GLY A 95 6.52 -2.20 22.06
C GLY A 95 6.54 -3.28 20.97
N ALA A 96 7.37 -4.31 21.13
CA ALA A 96 7.44 -5.44 20.22
C ALA A 96 6.12 -6.23 20.21
N VAL A 97 5.85 -6.89 19.09
CA VAL A 97 4.62 -7.67 18.86
C VAL A 97 4.99 -9.06 18.39
N LEU A 98 4.37 -10.07 18.99
CA LEU A 98 4.46 -11.46 18.54
C LEU A 98 3.16 -11.89 17.86
N VAL A 99 3.24 -12.26 16.59
CA VAL A 99 2.14 -12.77 15.78
C VAL A 99 2.20 -14.30 15.75
N ARG A 100 1.11 -14.94 16.16
CA ARG A 100 0.97 -16.41 16.10
C ARG A 100 -0.26 -16.84 15.31
N PRO A 101 -0.09 -17.52 14.16
CA PRO A 101 -1.20 -18.14 13.46
C PRO A 101 -1.73 -19.34 14.27
N PRO A 102 -3.03 -19.66 14.17
CA PRO A 102 -3.56 -20.90 14.72
C PRO A 102 -2.98 -22.11 13.97
N ALA A 103 -3.07 -23.31 14.57
CA ALA A 103 -2.53 -24.54 13.96
C ALA A 103 -3.14 -24.87 12.59
N SER A 104 -4.39 -24.45 12.36
CA SER A 104 -5.13 -24.59 11.11
C SER A 104 -5.17 -23.28 10.30
N GLY A 105 -4.34 -22.29 10.63
CA GLY A 105 -4.40 -20.96 10.05
C GLY A 105 -3.60 -20.84 8.76
N ASP A 106 -4.20 -20.17 7.77
CA ASP A 106 -3.60 -19.93 6.44
C ASP A 106 -2.91 -18.55 6.35
N LEU A 107 -2.27 -18.10 7.43
CA LEU A 107 -1.50 -16.86 7.38
C LEU A 107 -0.24 -17.08 6.51
N PRO A 108 -0.06 -16.33 5.40
CA PRO A 108 1.11 -16.47 4.56
C PRO A 108 2.40 -16.29 5.35
N ARG A 109 3.43 -17.09 5.07
CA ARG A 109 4.70 -17.07 5.83
C ARG A 109 5.36 -15.69 5.85
N LEU A 110 5.25 -14.92 4.76
CA LEU A 110 5.74 -13.53 4.69
C LEU A 110 5.11 -12.61 5.75
N MET A 111 3.90 -12.91 6.23
CA MET A 111 3.26 -12.12 7.30
C MET A 111 3.81 -12.46 8.69
N LEU A 112 4.79 -13.36 8.78
CA LEU A 112 5.58 -13.62 10.00
C LEU A 112 6.90 -12.82 10.03
N GLY A 113 7.04 -11.86 9.12
CA GLY A 113 8.21 -10.99 9.01
C GLY A 113 9.40 -11.65 8.33
N GLU A 114 10.47 -10.88 8.13
CA GLU A 114 11.73 -11.30 7.50
C GLU A 114 12.32 -12.53 8.20
N SER A 115 12.33 -12.53 9.54
CA SER A 115 12.82 -13.64 10.35
C SER A 115 11.91 -14.88 10.30
N GLY A 116 10.64 -14.72 9.90
CA GLY A 116 9.67 -15.80 9.75
C GLY A 116 9.26 -16.48 11.06
N ASP A 117 9.51 -15.85 12.21
CA ASP A 117 9.15 -16.35 13.54
C ASP A 117 7.98 -15.58 14.18
N GLY A 118 7.46 -14.57 13.48
CA GLY A 118 6.33 -13.75 13.89
C GLY A 118 6.69 -12.67 14.92
N HIS A 119 7.96 -12.49 15.26
CA HIS A 119 8.41 -11.42 16.13
C HIS A 119 8.68 -10.14 15.33
N PHE A 120 8.08 -9.04 15.77
CA PHE A 120 8.29 -7.71 15.23
C PHE A 120 8.74 -6.76 16.35
N ASP A 121 9.72 -5.90 16.06
CA ASP A 121 10.22 -4.91 17.03
C ASP A 121 9.21 -3.78 17.33
N ASP A 122 8.22 -3.59 16.45
CA ASP A 122 7.06 -2.69 16.59
C ASP A 122 5.83 -3.35 15.93
N LEU A 123 4.78 -2.59 15.65
CA LEU A 123 3.59 -3.05 14.94
C LEU A 123 3.97 -3.71 13.60
N PRO A 124 3.42 -4.90 13.27
CA PRO A 124 3.72 -5.58 12.01
C PRO A 124 3.48 -4.71 10.78
N PHE A 125 4.37 -4.78 9.78
CA PHE A 125 4.36 -3.89 8.61
C PHE A 125 2.99 -3.79 7.91
N TYR A 126 2.27 -4.91 7.79
CA TYR A 126 0.94 -4.96 7.17
C TYR A 126 -0.19 -4.37 8.00
N LEU A 127 0.00 -4.16 9.32
CA LEU A 127 -0.92 -3.39 10.15
C LEU A 127 -0.52 -1.91 10.18
N GLN A 128 0.77 -1.61 10.16
CA GLN A 128 1.27 -0.25 10.00
C GLN A 128 0.81 0.37 8.67
N ASP A 129 0.71 -0.45 7.62
CA ASP A 129 0.19 -0.05 6.31
C ASP A 129 -1.28 0.39 6.33
N LEU A 130 -2.06 -0.11 7.30
CA LEU A 130 -3.48 0.23 7.47
C LEU A 130 -3.70 1.54 8.23
N ARG A 131 -2.62 2.27 8.59
CA ARG A 131 -2.78 3.61 9.16
C ARG A 131 -3.62 4.49 8.22
N PRO A 132 -4.42 5.42 8.74
CA PRO A 132 -5.09 6.42 7.91
C PRO A 132 -4.07 7.17 7.05
N GLN A 133 -4.34 7.37 5.75
CA GLN A 133 -3.44 8.11 4.86
C GLN A 133 -4.23 9.05 3.93
N GLY A 134 -3.54 10.06 3.39
CA GLY A 134 -4.10 10.97 2.39
C GLY A 134 -5.27 11.83 2.89
N PHE A 135 -6.13 12.23 1.95
CA PHE A 135 -7.28 13.10 2.15
C PHE A 135 -8.23 12.54 3.23
N LEU A 136 -8.75 11.33 3.03
CA LEU A 136 -9.68 10.70 3.96
C LEU A 136 -9.01 10.39 5.31
N GLY A 137 -7.75 9.94 5.29
CA GLY A 137 -7.04 9.60 6.51
C GLY A 137 -6.79 10.80 7.42
N ARG A 138 -6.45 11.96 6.86
CA ARG A 138 -6.28 13.20 7.64
C ARG A 138 -7.59 13.74 8.18
N GLN A 139 -8.66 13.72 7.37
CA GLN A 139 -10.00 14.08 7.88
C GLN A 139 -10.42 13.18 9.04
N TYR A 140 -10.12 11.89 8.95
CA TYR A 140 -10.40 10.96 10.03
C TYR A 140 -9.57 11.26 11.28
N ALA A 141 -8.26 11.52 11.15
CA ALA A 141 -7.41 11.89 12.28
C ALA A 141 -7.88 13.15 13.00
N HIS A 142 -8.33 14.18 12.26
CA HIS A 142 -8.92 15.38 12.87
C HIS A 142 -10.19 15.11 13.68
N SER A 143 -10.91 14.01 13.40
CA SER A 143 -12.07 13.59 14.19
C SER A 143 -11.71 12.90 15.52
N LEU A 144 -10.42 12.60 15.74
CA LEU A 144 -9.88 11.91 16.91
C LEU A 144 -8.97 12.85 17.72
N PRO A 145 -9.52 13.68 18.63
CA PRO A 145 -8.78 14.72 19.33
C PRO A 145 -7.66 14.19 20.24
N GLU A 146 -7.67 12.90 20.58
CA GLU A 146 -6.66 12.22 21.38
C GLU A 146 -5.42 11.77 20.58
N LEU A 147 -5.44 11.87 19.25
CA LEU A 147 -4.35 11.48 18.36
C LEU A 147 -3.74 12.70 17.63
N PRO A 148 -2.48 12.62 17.17
CA PRO A 148 -1.90 13.66 16.32
C PRO A 148 -2.73 13.87 15.04
N ASP A 149 -2.88 15.13 14.62
CA ASP A 149 -3.64 15.49 13.41
C ASP A 149 -3.10 14.85 12.11
N ASN A 150 -1.79 14.61 12.05
CA ASN A 150 -1.17 13.94 10.90
C ASN A 150 -0.93 12.45 11.23
N PRO A 151 -1.64 11.51 10.57
CA PRO A 151 -1.43 10.07 10.74
C PRO A 151 -0.01 9.58 10.48
N ASP A 152 0.77 10.28 9.66
CA ASP A 152 2.16 9.89 9.40
C ASP A 152 3.07 10.02 10.63
N HIS A 153 2.62 10.73 11.67
CA HIS A 153 3.32 10.84 12.95
C HIS A 153 2.82 9.83 14.00
N TRP A 154 1.88 8.94 13.64
CA TRP A 154 1.35 7.96 14.58
C TRP A 154 2.34 6.82 14.82
N ASN A 155 2.56 6.48 16.08
CA ASN A 155 3.33 5.29 16.46
C ASN A 155 2.47 4.00 16.38
N GLY A 156 3.11 2.83 16.46
CA GLY A 156 2.44 1.54 16.36
C GLY A 156 1.30 1.33 17.38
N ASN A 157 1.40 1.91 18.58
CA ASN A 157 0.32 1.85 19.56
C ASN A 157 -0.90 2.67 19.15
N GLN A 158 -0.69 3.84 18.57
CA GLN A 158 -1.77 4.71 18.07
C GLN A 158 -2.44 4.09 16.84
N VAL A 159 -1.65 3.54 15.91
CA VAL A 159 -2.20 2.82 14.75
C VAL A 159 -3.00 1.60 15.21
N GLY A 160 -2.46 0.77 16.10
CA GLY A 160 -3.19 -0.40 16.62
C GLY A 160 -4.47 -0.03 17.39
N GLY A 161 -4.43 1.04 18.19
CA GLY A 161 -5.62 1.58 18.85
C GLY A 161 -6.70 2.02 17.85
N TYR A 162 -6.30 2.74 16.80
CA TYR A 162 -7.20 3.09 15.70
C TYR A 162 -7.84 1.86 15.05
N LEU A 163 -7.04 0.83 14.74
CA LEU A 163 -7.55 -0.39 14.12
C LEU A 163 -8.56 -1.12 15.01
N LEU A 164 -8.34 -1.13 16.33
CA LEU A 164 -9.23 -1.72 17.32
C LEU A 164 -10.55 -0.97 17.48
N ASP A 165 -10.53 0.36 17.44
CA ASP A 165 -11.67 1.16 17.90
C ASP A 165 -12.50 1.71 16.74
N HIS A 166 -11.86 2.00 15.61
CA HIS A 166 -12.40 2.90 14.59
C HIS A 166 -12.49 2.28 13.20
N ALA A 167 -11.64 1.32 12.87
CA ALA A 167 -11.42 0.90 11.49
C ALA A 167 -12.50 -0.04 10.91
N VAL A 168 -13.28 0.42 9.93
CA VAL A 168 -14.37 -0.38 9.33
C VAL A 168 -14.09 -0.74 7.86
N ASP A 169 -13.88 0.26 7.00
CA ASP A 169 -13.64 0.08 5.56
C ASP A 169 -12.18 0.36 5.19
N LEU A 170 -11.27 -0.45 5.74
CA LEU A 170 -9.83 -0.40 5.46
C LEU A 170 -9.48 -1.01 4.09
N PRO A 171 -8.36 -0.60 3.47
CA PRO A 171 -7.74 -1.36 2.39
C PRO A 171 -7.50 -2.82 2.80
N GLY A 172 -7.65 -3.74 1.85
CA GLY A 172 -7.30 -5.14 2.06
C GLY A 172 -8.39 -5.94 2.81
N ASP A 173 -7.97 -7.01 3.49
CA ASP A 173 -8.84 -8.03 4.08
C ASP A 173 -8.71 -8.18 5.62
N LEU A 174 -7.86 -7.39 6.27
CA LEU A 174 -7.54 -7.56 7.69
C LEU A 174 -8.49 -6.80 8.62
N LEU A 175 -8.76 -7.39 9.78
CA LEU A 175 -9.48 -6.77 10.90
C LEU A 175 -8.76 -7.09 12.21
N LEU A 176 -8.56 -6.09 13.05
CA LEU A 176 -7.89 -6.25 14.34
C LEU A 176 -8.91 -6.21 15.49
N GLY A 177 -8.96 -7.28 16.28
CA GLY A 177 -9.84 -7.40 17.45
C GLY A 177 -11.31 -7.73 17.13
N ASP A 178 -12.01 -8.25 18.13
CA ASP A 178 -13.42 -8.63 18.02
C ASP A 178 -14.34 -7.45 17.67
N ALA A 179 -14.04 -6.26 18.21
CA ALA A 179 -14.81 -5.05 17.95
C ALA A 179 -14.81 -4.67 16.45
N ALA A 180 -13.70 -4.90 15.73
CA ALA A 180 -13.65 -4.65 14.29
C ALA A 180 -14.55 -5.61 13.50
N VAL A 181 -14.64 -6.87 13.94
CA VAL A 181 -15.56 -7.85 13.36
C VAL A 181 -17.01 -7.43 13.58
N GLU A 182 -17.36 -7.03 14.81
CA GLU A 182 -18.71 -6.58 15.13
C GLU A 182 -19.08 -5.31 14.36
N ARG A 183 -18.17 -4.33 14.24
CA ARG A 183 -18.40 -3.14 13.40
C ARG A 183 -18.63 -3.53 11.94
N LEU A 184 -17.85 -4.47 11.38
CA LEU A 184 -18.07 -4.96 10.02
C LEU A 184 -19.44 -5.63 9.84
N ARG A 185 -19.90 -6.44 10.80
CA ARG A 185 -21.22 -7.11 10.74
C ARG A 185 -22.37 -6.12 10.61
N HIS A 186 -22.25 -4.95 11.24
CA HIS A 186 -23.29 -3.91 11.23
C HIS A 186 -23.09 -2.88 10.12
N TRP A 187 -21.89 -2.77 9.55
CA TRP A 187 -21.59 -1.84 8.48
C TRP A 187 -22.19 -2.28 7.14
N ARG A 188 -22.67 -1.33 6.35
CA ARG A 188 -23.11 -1.54 4.98
C ARG A 188 -22.49 -0.46 4.10
N PRO A 189 -22.01 -0.81 2.89
CA PRO A 189 -21.52 0.20 1.98
C PRO A 189 -22.69 1.09 1.53
N ALA A 190 -22.44 2.41 1.47
CA ALA A 190 -23.41 3.38 0.98
C ALA A 190 -23.76 3.04 -0.47
N GLN A 191 -25.01 2.62 -0.69
CA GLN A 191 -25.54 2.45 -2.04
C GLN A 191 -25.75 3.83 -2.63
N CYS A 192 -25.19 4.07 -3.80
CA CYS A 192 -25.39 5.32 -4.50
C CYS A 192 -25.41 5.07 -6.00
N THR A 193 -26.00 6.02 -6.70
CA THR A 193 -25.98 6.16 -8.14
C THR A 193 -25.09 7.34 -8.52
N PRO A 194 -24.64 7.45 -9.78
CA PRO A 194 -23.85 8.59 -10.21
C PRO A 194 -24.50 9.95 -9.93
N THR A 195 -25.84 10.03 -9.96
CA THR A 195 -26.58 11.27 -9.66
C THR A 195 -26.46 11.72 -8.20
N ASP A 196 -26.06 10.83 -7.29
CA ASP A 196 -25.84 11.15 -5.86
C ASP A 196 -24.41 11.67 -5.60
N PHE A 197 -23.50 11.57 -6.59
CA PHE A 197 -22.09 11.92 -6.40
C PHE A 197 -21.84 13.38 -6.00
N PRO A 198 -22.57 14.39 -6.51
CA PRO A 198 -22.42 15.77 -6.05
C PRO A 198 -22.62 15.91 -4.54
N ASP A 199 -23.70 15.34 -4.00
CA ASP A 199 -23.99 15.39 -2.56
C ASP A 199 -22.94 14.63 -1.74
N MET A 200 -22.48 13.48 -2.24
CA MET A 200 -21.39 12.74 -1.60
C MET A 200 -20.07 13.52 -1.57
N ALA A 201 -19.78 14.30 -2.62
CA ALA A 201 -18.60 15.15 -2.67
C ALA A 201 -18.66 16.28 -1.63
N GLU A 202 -19.83 16.89 -1.43
CA GLU A 202 -20.00 17.93 -0.39
C GLU A 202 -19.80 17.36 1.01
N HIS A 203 -20.37 16.18 1.33
CA HIS A 203 -20.10 15.49 2.59
C HIS A 203 -18.62 15.14 2.76
N ALA A 204 -17.95 14.71 1.69
CA ALA A 204 -16.51 14.44 1.71
C ALA A 204 -15.71 15.70 2.05
N LEU A 205 -16.04 16.84 1.43
CA LEU A 205 -15.34 18.10 1.68
C LEU A 205 -15.61 18.65 3.09
N ALA A 206 -16.81 18.42 3.64
CA ALA A 206 -17.17 18.75 5.01
C ALA A 206 -16.50 17.85 6.07
N GLY A 207 -15.86 16.75 5.65
CA GLY A 207 -15.22 15.79 6.55
C GLY A 207 -16.19 14.80 7.21
N GLU A 208 -17.39 14.63 6.64
CA GLU A 208 -18.48 13.84 7.23
C GLU A 208 -18.42 12.34 6.86
N ILE A 209 -17.39 11.91 6.12
CA ILE A 209 -17.22 10.51 5.72
C ILE A 209 -16.48 9.74 6.83
N ALA A 210 -17.25 9.15 7.73
CA ALA A 210 -16.70 8.34 8.82
C ALA A 210 -16.16 6.98 8.34
N GLY A 211 -14.93 6.63 8.75
CA GLY A 211 -14.45 5.24 8.79
C GLY A 211 -13.82 4.67 7.51
N SER A 212 -13.45 5.53 6.54
CA SER A 212 -12.70 5.15 5.34
C SER A 212 -11.26 5.69 5.37
N SER A 213 -10.27 4.88 4.99
CA SER A 213 -8.84 5.23 5.07
C SER A 213 -8.07 5.13 3.75
N ALA A 214 -8.72 5.28 2.59
CA ALA A 214 -8.03 5.23 1.30
C ALA A 214 -7.03 6.40 1.13
N GLY A 215 -5.75 6.08 0.84
CA GLY A 215 -4.64 7.06 0.73
C GLY A 215 -4.68 7.99 -0.50
N GLY A 216 -3.85 9.04 -0.49
CA GLY A 216 -3.67 10.04 -1.57
C GLY A 216 -4.28 11.42 -1.29
N GLU A 217 -3.70 12.50 -1.84
CA GLU A 217 -4.07 13.91 -1.54
C GLU A 217 -5.34 14.40 -2.24
N GLN A 218 -5.76 13.75 -3.33
CA GLN A 218 -6.91 14.15 -4.12
C GLN A 218 -8.24 13.85 -3.39
N PRO A 219 -9.22 14.78 -3.40
CA PRO A 219 -10.53 14.55 -2.81
C PRO A 219 -11.21 13.32 -3.40
N LYS A 220 -11.71 12.45 -2.52
CA LYS A 220 -12.32 11.18 -2.88
C LYS A 220 -13.29 10.68 -1.82
N PHE A 221 -14.19 9.79 -2.20
CA PHE A 221 -15.07 9.07 -1.28
C PHE A 221 -15.28 7.62 -1.71
N PRO A 222 -15.47 6.67 -0.77
CA PRO A 222 -15.91 5.32 -1.09
C PRO A 222 -17.41 5.31 -1.43
N ALA A 223 -17.80 4.44 -2.34
CA ALA A 223 -19.18 4.29 -2.76
C ALA A 223 -19.45 2.85 -3.23
N PHE A 224 -20.73 2.49 -3.32
CA PHE A 224 -21.15 1.23 -3.93
C PHE A 224 -22.15 1.48 -5.04
N VAL A 225 -21.69 1.26 -6.27
CA VAL A 225 -22.38 1.61 -7.52
C VAL A 225 -22.46 0.38 -8.41
N ASP A 226 -23.65 0.10 -8.94
CA ASP A 226 -23.89 -1.04 -9.85
C ASP A 226 -23.34 -2.39 -9.34
N GLY A 227 -23.48 -2.66 -8.03
CA GLY A 227 -22.99 -3.90 -7.44
C GLY A 227 -21.48 -3.95 -7.17
N ASN A 228 -20.76 -2.84 -7.33
CA ASN A 228 -19.31 -2.76 -7.17
C ASN A 228 -18.91 -1.72 -6.12
N HIS A 229 -17.94 -2.08 -5.29
CA HIS A 229 -17.21 -1.10 -4.48
C HIS A 229 -16.32 -0.25 -5.38
N VAL A 230 -16.46 1.06 -5.25
CA VAL A 230 -15.68 2.05 -5.99
C VAL A 230 -15.07 3.07 -5.03
N LEU A 231 -13.94 3.62 -5.44
CA LEU A 231 -13.37 4.84 -4.88
C LEU A 231 -13.57 5.94 -5.92
N VAL A 232 -14.38 6.94 -5.59
CA VAL A 232 -14.74 8.02 -6.50
C VAL A 232 -13.85 9.23 -6.21
N LYS A 233 -12.99 9.58 -7.16
CA LYS A 233 -12.19 10.81 -7.16
C LYS A 233 -12.97 11.91 -7.88
N PHE A 234 -12.84 13.17 -7.48
CA PHE A 234 -13.63 14.25 -8.09
C PHE A 234 -12.88 15.57 -8.23
N SER A 235 -13.27 16.36 -9.23
CA SER A 235 -12.74 17.71 -9.46
C SER A 235 -13.39 18.74 -8.53
N ALA A 236 -12.83 19.95 -8.47
CA ALA A 236 -13.55 21.11 -7.96
C ALA A 236 -14.83 21.37 -8.80
N ALA A 237 -15.85 21.98 -8.19
CA ALA A 237 -17.07 22.42 -8.89
C ALA A 237 -16.79 23.65 -9.76
N ASP A 238 -16.02 24.60 -9.23
CA ASP A 238 -15.61 25.79 -9.97
C ASP A 238 -14.52 25.45 -11.01
N ARG A 239 -14.89 25.45 -12.29
CA ARG A 239 -13.97 25.24 -13.43
C ARG A 239 -13.35 26.55 -13.95
N THR A 240 -13.60 27.69 -13.33
CA THR A 240 -13.10 28.99 -13.82
C THR A 240 -11.59 29.17 -13.59
N SER A 241 -11.04 28.52 -12.56
CA SER A 241 -9.60 28.56 -12.30
C SER A 241 -8.84 27.57 -13.19
N VAL A 242 -7.67 27.99 -13.64
CA VAL A 242 -6.78 27.15 -14.46
C VAL A 242 -6.36 25.87 -13.70
N ALA A 243 -6.17 25.97 -12.38
CA ALA A 243 -5.85 24.83 -11.54
C ALA A 243 -7.00 23.81 -11.48
N ALA A 244 -8.25 24.27 -11.29
CA ALA A 244 -9.40 23.38 -11.26
C ALA A 244 -9.61 22.68 -12.61
N GLN A 245 -9.50 23.41 -13.73
CA GLN A 245 -9.58 22.83 -15.07
C GLN A 245 -8.47 21.77 -15.29
N ARG A 246 -7.25 22.00 -14.79
CA ARG A 246 -6.18 21.00 -14.93
C ARG A 246 -6.41 19.76 -14.07
N TRP A 247 -6.97 19.88 -12.87
CA TRP A 247 -7.36 18.70 -12.08
C TRP A 247 -8.47 17.90 -12.75
N HIS A 248 -9.42 18.57 -13.39
CA HIS A 248 -10.41 17.92 -14.25
C HIS A 248 -9.73 17.14 -15.39
N ASP A 249 -8.82 17.79 -16.13
CA ASP A 249 -8.07 17.14 -17.20
C ASP A 249 -7.28 15.91 -16.71
N LEU A 250 -6.69 15.98 -15.52
CA LEU A 250 -5.91 14.89 -14.92
C LEU A 250 -6.78 13.68 -14.54
N LEU A 251 -8.03 13.88 -14.09
CA LEU A 251 -8.97 12.78 -13.86
C LEU A 251 -9.31 12.05 -15.15
N VAL A 252 -9.48 12.79 -16.26
CA VAL A 252 -9.67 12.17 -17.57
C VAL A 252 -8.40 11.43 -18.01
N CYS A 253 -7.22 12.00 -17.78
CA CYS A 253 -5.95 11.32 -18.06
C CYS A 253 -5.80 10.02 -17.27
N GLU A 254 -6.16 9.96 -15.99
CA GLU A 254 -6.10 8.71 -15.22
C GLU A 254 -6.98 7.63 -15.88
N HIS A 255 -8.21 7.96 -16.26
CA HIS A 255 -9.08 7.04 -16.99
C HIS A 255 -8.45 6.55 -18.31
N LEU A 256 -7.91 7.48 -19.12
CA LEU A 256 -7.29 7.15 -20.40
C LEU A 256 -6.01 6.33 -20.25
N ALA A 257 -5.20 6.61 -19.23
CA ALA A 257 -3.98 5.86 -18.93
C ALA A 257 -4.32 4.41 -18.56
N LEU A 258 -5.25 4.20 -17.62
CA LEU A 258 -5.67 2.86 -17.21
C LEU A 258 -6.35 2.10 -18.37
N THR A 259 -7.16 2.78 -19.19
CA THR A 259 -7.76 2.16 -20.39
C THR A 259 -6.70 1.73 -21.39
N THR A 260 -5.66 2.55 -21.60
CA THR A 260 -4.55 2.23 -22.51
C THR A 260 -3.71 1.07 -21.99
N LEU A 261 -3.45 1.02 -20.68
CA LEU A 261 -2.78 -0.10 -20.02
C LEU A 261 -3.59 -1.40 -20.10
N ALA A 262 -4.91 -1.33 -19.91
CA ALA A 262 -5.81 -2.48 -20.03
C ALA A 262 -5.77 -3.10 -21.44
N GLU A 263 -5.84 -2.26 -22.47
CA GLU A 263 -5.73 -2.69 -23.87
C GLU A 263 -4.34 -3.26 -24.22
N ALA A 264 -3.30 -2.77 -23.55
CA ALA A 264 -1.95 -3.34 -23.64
C ALA A 264 -1.81 -4.69 -22.88
N GLY A 265 -2.88 -5.17 -22.24
CA GLY A 265 -2.95 -6.45 -21.55
C GLY A 265 -2.54 -6.41 -20.08
N LEU A 266 -2.37 -5.23 -19.48
CA LEU A 266 -2.07 -5.12 -18.05
C LEU A 266 -3.34 -5.15 -17.19
N PRO A 267 -3.31 -5.79 -16.01
CA PRO A 267 -4.40 -5.68 -15.05
C PRO A 267 -4.47 -4.26 -14.49
N VAL A 268 -5.64 -3.64 -14.57
CA VAL A 268 -5.90 -2.29 -14.03
C VAL A 268 -7.19 -2.26 -13.21
N ALA A 269 -7.28 -1.30 -12.29
CA ALA A 269 -8.55 -0.93 -11.68
C ALA A 269 -9.47 -0.35 -12.77
N ALA A 270 -10.61 -1.00 -13.01
CA ALA A 270 -11.56 -0.53 -14.01
C ALA A 270 -12.12 0.84 -13.58
N THR A 271 -12.12 1.81 -14.49
CA THR A 271 -12.60 3.16 -14.22
C THR A 271 -13.76 3.56 -15.12
N ARG A 272 -14.60 4.47 -14.63
CA ARG A 272 -15.63 5.17 -15.39
C ARG A 272 -15.63 6.65 -15.02
N LEU A 273 -15.91 7.49 -16.00
CA LEU A 273 -16.07 8.93 -15.82
C LEU A 273 -17.55 9.30 -15.83
N TYR A 274 -17.92 10.23 -14.96
CA TYR A 274 -19.26 10.80 -14.86
C TYR A 274 -19.15 12.33 -14.78
N ASP A 275 -19.87 13.03 -15.63
CA ASP A 275 -20.04 14.48 -15.55
C ASP A 275 -21.41 14.73 -14.91
N GLU A 276 -21.40 15.13 -13.64
CA GLU A 276 -22.60 15.26 -12.81
C GLU A 276 -22.51 16.57 -12.00
N GLY A 277 -23.58 17.36 -12.03
CA GLY A 277 -23.56 18.72 -11.48
C GLY A 277 -22.51 19.59 -12.17
N GLU A 278 -21.64 20.23 -11.39
CA GLU A 278 -20.54 21.07 -11.91
C GLU A 278 -19.17 20.35 -11.87
N ARG A 279 -19.13 19.07 -11.51
CA ARG A 279 -17.91 18.31 -11.24
C ARG A 279 -17.73 17.15 -12.21
N LEU A 280 -16.48 16.78 -12.44
CA LEU A 280 -16.13 15.50 -13.05
C LEU A 280 -15.78 14.50 -11.95
N PHE A 281 -16.30 13.29 -12.09
CA PHE A 281 -16.06 12.17 -11.20
C PHE A 281 -15.38 11.03 -11.93
N LEU A 282 -14.36 10.44 -11.31
CA LEU A 282 -13.71 9.21 -11.73
C LEU A 282 -14.03 8.12 -10.70
N ALA A 283 -14.92 7.20 -11.04
CA ALA A 283 -15.20 6.03 -10.22
C ALA A 283 -14.20 4.91 -10.58
N SER A 284 -13.30 4.59 -9.65
CA SER A 284 -12.33 3.50 -9.79
C SER A 284 -12.78 2.28 -8.99
N ARG A 285 -12.91 1.13 -9.65
CA ARG A 285 -13.32 -0.11 -8.99
C ARG A 285 -12.23 -0.60 -8.04
N ARG A 286 -12.63 -0.85 -6.80
CA ARG A 286 -11.75 -1.40 -5.76
C ARG A 286 -11.41 -2.86 -6.05
N PHE A 287 -10.13 -3.14 -6.29
CA PHE A 287 -9.62 -4.49 -6.52
C PHE A 287 -9.38 -5.29 -5.23
N ASP A 288 -9.41 -4.62 -4.07
CA ASP A 288 -9.33 -5.23 -2.73
C ASP A 288 -10.71 -5.70 -2.21
N ARG A 289 -11.72 -5.71 -3.10
CA ARG A 289 -13.10 -6.12 -2.81
C ARG A 289 -13.55 -7.24 -3.75
N ALA A 290 -14.41 -8.12 -3.27
CA ALA A 290 -14.95 -9.25 -4.01
C ALA A 290 -16.48 -9.37 -3.77
N GLY A 291 -17.27 -9.03 -4.78
CA GLY A 291 -18.72 -8.93 -4.63
C GLY A 291 -19.11 -7.84 -3.63
N ARG A 292 -20.21 -8.06 -2.89
CA ARG A 292 -20.71 -7.11 -1.90
C ARG A 292 -19.93 -7.15 -0.59
N ASP A 293 -19.62 -8.35 -0.09
CA ASP A 293 -19.12 -8.53 1.28
C ASP A 293 -17.69 -9.09 1.34
N GLY A 294 -17.18 -9.65 0.24
CA GLY A 294 -15.85 -10.23 0.19
C GLY A 294 -14.73 -9.21 0.08
N ARG A 295 -13.56 -9.58 0.59
CA ARG A 295 -12.33 -8.76 0.54
C ARG A 295 -11.17 -9.58 0.01
N ARG A 296 -10.13 -8.87 -0.45
CA ARG A 296 -8.87 -9.44 -0.92
C ARG A 296 -7.72 -8.72 -0.21
N PRO A 297 -6.57 -9.38 0.04
CA PRO A 297 -5.39 -8.71 0.58
C PRO A 297 -4.97 -7.50 -0.25
N ALA A 298 -4.41 -6.51 0.43
CA ALA A 298 -3.76 -5.38 -0.20
C ALA A 298 -2.59 -4.96 0.71
N LEU A 299 -1.37 -5.12 0.22
CA LEU A 299 -0.14 -4.68 0.89
C LEU A 299 0.53 -3.65 0.00
N SER A 300 0.79 -2.45 0.49
CA SER A 300 1.54 -1.47 -0.30
C SER A 300 2.99 -1.93 -0.49
N LEU A 301 3.58 -1.58 -1.62
CA LEU A 301 5.01 -1.82 -1.86
C LEU A 301 5.87 -1.07 -0.83
N THR A 302 5.38 0.06 -0.28
CA THR A 302 6.03 0.76 0.85
C THR A 302 6.19 -0.16 2.05
N ALA A 303 5.12 -0.84 2.47
CA ALA A 303 5.14 -1.67 3.66
C ALA A 303 6.00 -2.94 3.45
N VAL A 304 5.93 -3.52 2.26
CA VAL A 304 6.77 -4.69 1.91
C VAL A 304 8.25 -4.29 1.79
N ASP A 305 8.56 -3.15 1.18
CA ASP A 305 9.92 -2.62 1.13
C ASP A 305 10.48 -2.40 2.54
N ALA A 306 9.73 -1.74 3.43
CA ALA A 306 10.17 -1.44 4.78
C ALA A 306 10.55 -2.69 5.60
N GLU A 307 9.86 -3.81 5.40
CA GLU A 307 10.13 -5.06 6.10
C GLU A 307 11.29 -5.86 5.49
N PHE A 308 11.36 -5.97 4.17
CA PHE A 308 12.21 -6.97 3.51
C PHE A 308 13.42 -6.40 2.75
N VAL A 309 13.41 -5.11 2.41
CA VAL A 309 14.37 -4.54 1.44
C VAL A 309 14.98 -3.23 1.93
N GLY A 310 14.17 -2.25 2.32
CA GLY A 310 14.58 -0.98 2.90
C GLY A 310 15.17 0.02 1.91
N LEU A 311 14.82 -0.04 0.62
CA LEU A 311 15.35 0.88 -0.40
C LEU A 311 14.65 2.25 -0.35
N GLY A 312 13.34 2.28 -0.13
CA GLY A 312 12.54 3.51 0.00
C GLY A 312 12.27 4.27 -1.30
N TYR A 313 12.76 3.81 -2.46
CA TYR A 313 12.53 4.49 -3.74
C TYR A 313 12.55 3.56 -4.95
N GLY A 314 11.81 3.96 -5.99
CA GLY A 314 11.82 3.35 -7.33
C GLY A 314 11.15 1.98 -7.38
N TRP A 315 9.97 1.91 -7.99
CA TRP A 315 9.19 0.67 -8.09
C TRP A 315 10.00 -0.51 -8.65
N GLN A 316 10.77 -0.29 -9.73
CA GLN A 316 11.60 -1.32 -10.34
C GLN A 316 12.71 -1.83 -9.41
N ASN A 317 13.33 -0.93 -8.63
CA ASN A 317 14.45 -1.29 -7.77
C ASN A 317 13.98 -2.22 -6.65
N VAL A 318 12.87 -1.85 -6.00
CA VAL A 318 12.25 -2.67 -4.96
C VAL A 318 11.75 -3.99 -5.54
N ALA A 319 11.10 -3.98 -6.71
CA ALA A 319 10.63 -5.21 -7.35
C ALA A 319 11.77 -6.18 -7.70
N ASN A 320 12.91 -5.66 -8.18
CA ASN A 320 14.11 -6.46 -8.42
C ASN A 320 14.62 -7.11 -7.13
N ALA A 321 14.79 -6.32 -6.07
CA ALA A 321 15.25 -6.82 -4.77
C ALA A 321 14.31 -7.89 -4.18
N LEU A 322 12.99 -7.67 -4.24
CA LEU A 322 12.01 -8.66 -3.80
C LEU A 322 12.03 -9.96 -4.63
N THR A 323 12.35 -9.86 -5.93
CA THR A 323 12.48 -11.04 -6.80
C THR A 323 13.75 -11.82 -6.46
N GLU A 324 14.87 -11.13 -6.18
CA GLU A 324 16.12 -11.75 -5.73
C GLU A 324 15.95 -12.50 -4.40
N LEU A 325 15.07 -12.01 -3.52
CA LEU A 325 14.68 -12.68 -2.28
C LEU A 325 13.67 -13.83 -2.48
N GLY A 326 13.17 -14.04 -3.71
CA GLY A 326 12.12 -15.02 -4.01
C GLY A 326 10.74 -14.66 -3.44
N LEU A 327 10.53 -13.40 -3.05
CA LEU A 327 9.28 -12.90 -2.48
C LEU A 327 8.32 -12.35 -3.54
N LEU A 328 8.81 -11.98 -4.72
CA LEU A 328 8.01 -11.52 -5.86
C LEU A 328 8.25 -12.44 -7.06
N ASP A 329 7.21 -12.76 -7.83
CA ASP A 329 7.37 -13.56 -9.05
C ASP A 329 7.89 -12.71 -10.24
N ALA A 330 8.55 -13.38 -11.19
CA ALA A 330 9.13 -12.71 -12.36
C ALA A 330 8.08 -11.99 -13.24
N HIS A 331 6.85 -12.50 -13.25
CA HIS A 331 5.74 -11.87 -13.97
C HIS A 331 5.36 -10.52 -13.33
N SER A 332 5.20 -10.46 -12.01
CA SER A 332 4.93 -9.21 -11.31
C SER A 332 6.11 -8.24 -11.35
N GLN A 333 7.35 -8.74 -11.28
CA GLN A 333 8.55 -7.93 -11.50
C GLN A 333 8.49 -7.25 -12.88
N GLY A 334 8.19 -8.02 -13.93
CA GLY A 334 7.99 -7.50 -15.27
C GLY A 334 6.86 -6.47 -15.32
N HIS A 335 5.70 -6.75 -14.74
CA HIS A 335 4.59 -5.80 -14.70
C HIS A 335 4.96 -4.47 -14.04
N ILE A 336 5.61 -4.51 -12.88
CA ILE A 336 6.03 -3.31 -12.15
C ILE A 336 7.03 -2.50 -12.99
N GLY A 337 7.96 -3.17 -13.68
CA GLY A 337 8.89 -2.49 -14.59
C GLY A 337 8.25 -1.85 -15.80
N PHE A 338 7.20 -2.48 -16.33
CA PHE A 338 6.42 -1.90 -17.41
C PHE A 338 5.69 -0.66 -16.92
N LEU A 339 5.04 -0.74 -15.76
CA LEU A 339 4.33 0.38 -15.16
C LEU A 339 5.25 1.55 -14.85
N ALA A 340 6.46 1.29 -14.33
CA ALA A 340 7.47 2.33 -14.08
C ALA A 340 7.90 3.02 -15.38
N ALA A 341 8.24 2.24 -16.42
CA ALA A 341 8.63 2.79 -17.72
C ALA A 341 7.48 3.60 -18.36
N PHE A 342 6.25 3.07 -18.35
CA PHE A 342 5.07 3.76 -18.86
C PHE A 342 4.83 5.07 -18.10
N SER A 343 4.95 5.03 -16.77
CA SER A 343 4.80 6.20 -15.90
C SER A 343 5.82 7.28 -16.20
N ASP A 344 7.09 6.91 -16.46
CA ASP A 344 8.09 7.88 -16.90
C ASP A 344 7.74 8.51 -18.27
N TRP A 345 7.28 7.70 -19.23
CA TRP A 345 6.90 8.16 -20.58
C TRP A 345 5.71 9.10 -20.60
N ILE A 346 4.78 8.95 -19.66
CA ILE A 346 3.65 9.87 -19.49
C ILE A 346 3.96 11.02 -18.53
N GLU A 347 5.21 11.19 -18.10
CA GLU A 347 5.62 12.22 -17.14
C GLU A 347 4.86 12.13 -15.80
N ASN A 348 4.55 10.92 -15.35
CA ASN A 348 4.04 10.69 -14.00
C ASN A 348 5.17 10.87 -12.98
N THR A 349 5.13 11.97 -12.22
CA THR A 349 6.10 12.26 -11.17
C THR A 349 5.70 11.72 -9.80
N ASP A 350 4.50 11.15 -9.66
CA ASP A 350 3.97 10.63 -8.41
C ASP A 350 4.16 9.11 -8.32
N GLN A 351 5.40 8.66 -8.46
CA GLN A 351 5.77 7.24 -8.42
C GLN A 351 6.25 6.80 -7.03
N HIS A 352 5.55 7.20 -5.97
CA HIS A 352 5.86 6.72 -4.62
C HIS A 352 5.48 5.24 -4.47
N LEU A 353 6.14 4.50 -3.58
CA LEU A 353 5.93 3.05 -3.44
C LEU A 353 4.47 2.69 -3.08
N GLY A 354 3.74 3.58 -2.40
CA GLY A 354 2.32 3.38 -2.05
C GLY A 354 1.35 3.25 -3.23
N ASN A 355 1.77 3.57 -4.46
CA ASN A 355 0.97 3.43 -5.68
C ASN A 355 1.10 2.05 -6.33
N ILE A 356 1.89 1.14 -5.73
CA ILE A 356 1.93 -0.28 -6.09
C ILE A 356 1.36 -1.08 -4.93
N THR A 357 0.36 -1.90 -5.22
CA THR A 357 -0.19 -2.86 -4.26
C THR A 357 0.21 -4.28 -4.65
N LEU A 358 0.54 -5.09 -3.64
CA LEU A 358 0.90 -6.50 -3.74
C LEU A 358 -0.13 -7.35 -2.99
N GLN A 359 -0.32 -8.58 -3.46
CA GLN A 359 -1.22 -9.57 -2.84
C GLN A 359 -0.45 -10.88 -2.59
N PRO A 360 -0.61 -11.52 -1.43
CA PRO A 360 -0.06 -12.86 -1.19
C PRO A 360 -0.70 -13.88 -2.12
N HIS A 361 0.12 -14.70 -2.76
CA HIS A 361 -0.29 -15.82 -3.60
C HIS A 361 -0.15 -17.15 -2.84
N PRO A 362 -1.04 -18.15 -3.06
CA PRO A 362 -0.95 -19.45 -2.39
C PRO A 362 0.39 -20.20 -2.57
N ALA A 363 1.14 -19.88 -3.62
CA ALA A 363 2.48 -20.44 -3.83
C ALA A 363 3.57 -19.81 -2.94
N GLY A 364 3.22 -18.89 -2.04
CA GLY A 364 4.14 -18.35 -1.03
C GLY A 364 4.91 -17.09 -1.44
N HIS A 365 4.64 -16.52 -2.62
CA HIS A 365 5.19 -15.25 -3.10
C HIS A 365 4.09 -14.17 -3.18
N LEU A 366 4.48 -12.95 -3.47
CA LEU A 366 3.63 -11.81 -3.74
C LEU A 366 3.41 -11.68 -5.25
N VAL A 367 2.21 -11.23 -5.61
CA VAL A 367 1.86 -10.84 -6.98
C VAL A 367 1.38 -9.40 -7.00
N VAL A 368 1.62 -8.68 -8.09
CA VAL A 368 1.15 -7.31 -8.24
C VAL A 368 -0.36 -7.27 -8.44
N ALA A 369 -1.03 -6.37 -7.70
CA ALA A 369 -2.44 -6.07 -7.87
C ALA A 369 -2.68 -5.23 -9.15
N PRO A 370 -3.93 -5.07 -9.60
CA PRO A 370 -4.22 -4.19 -10.73
C PRO A 370 -3.72 -2.75 -10.51
N ALA A 371 -3.17 -2.14 -11.56
CA ALA A 371 -2.66 -0.76 -11.50
C ALA A 371 -3.79 0.26 -11.26
N TYR A 372 -3.46 1.32 -10.53
CA TYR A 372 -4.34 2.44 -10.18
C TYR A 372 -3.48 3.70 -10.02
N ASP A 373 -4.09 4.88 -10.02
CA ASP A 373 -3.40 6.16 -9.81
C ASP A 373 -2.22 6.42 -10.78
N VAL A 374 -2.40 6.04 -12.05
CA VAL A 374 -1.41 6.26 -13.11
C VAL A 374 -1.88 7.43 -13.97
N LEU A 375 -1.23 8.58 -13.83
CA LEU A 375 -1.60 9.82 -14.52
C LEU A 375 -0.39 10.78 -14.62
N PRO A 376 -0.40 11.77 -15.53
CA PRO A 376 0.78 12.54 -15.87
C PRO A 376 1.02 13.70 -14.87
N MET A 377 1.36 13.35 -13.63
CA MET A 377 1.41 14.26 -12.47
C MET A 377 2.44 15.40 -12.57
N ARG A 378 3.36 15.38 -13.53
CA ARG A 378 4.20 16.54 -13.85
C ARG A 378 3.37 17.79 -14.16
N HIS A 379 2.16 17.58 -14.68
CA HIS A 379 1.24 18.63 -15.11
C HIS A 379 0.23 19.02 -14.02
N ALA A 380 0.35 18.48 -12.80
CA ALA A 380 -0.50 18.86 -11.68
C ALA A 380 -0.26 20.32 -11.27
N PRO A 381 -1.33 21.08 -10.95
CA PRO A 381 -1.20 22.41 -10.38
C PRO A 381 -0.40 22.39 -9.08
N ARG A 382 0.31 23.48 -8.80
CA ARG A 382 0.88 23.76 -7.48
C ARG A 382 0.06 24.87 -6.86
N GLN A 383 -0.69 24.54 -5.80
CA GLN A 383 -1.69 25.45 -5.23
C GLN A 383 -2.69 25.89 -6.32
N THR A 384 -2.74 27.18 -6.66
CA THR A 384 -3.67 27.76 -7.64
C THR A 384 -3.04 27.96 -9.02
N GLU A 385 -1.76 27.64 -9.22
CA GLU A 385 -1.02 27.94 -10.44
C GLU A 385 -0.59 26.68 -11.20
N LEU A 386 -0.49 26.80 -12.52
CA LEU A 386 0.17 25.78 -13.33
C LEU A 386 1.68 26.02 -13.34
N PRO A 387 2.49 25.03 -12.95
CA PRO A 387 3.93 25.14 -13.12
C PRO A 387 4.28 25.27 -14.61
N PRO A 388 5.37 25.98 -14.96
CA PRO A 388 5.87 25.99 -16.34
C PRO A 388 6.09 24.56 -16.84
N VAL A 389 5.56 24.28 -18.04
CA VAL A 389 5.70 22.95 -18.64
C VAL A 389 7.12 22.81 -19.20
N PRO A 390 7.98 21.93 -18.65
CA PRO A 390 9.32 21.76 -19.17
C PRO A 390 9.31 21.08 -20.55
N PRO A 391 10.40 21.18 -21.32
CA PRO A 391 10.60 20.35 -22.50
C PRO A 391 10.45 18.87 -22.15
N PHE A 392 9.87 18.09 -23.07
CA PHE A 392 9.78 16.64 -22.93
C PHE A 392 11.19 16.05 -22.81
N ARG A 393 11.38 15.13 -21.87
CA ARG A 393 12.63 14.40 -21.68
C ARG A 393 12.36 12.93 -21.90
N VAL A 394 13.12 12.33 -22.81
CA VAL A 394 13.08 10.89 -23.06
C VAL A 394 13.45 10.17 -21.77
N PRO A 395 12.60 9.24 -21.27
CA PRO A 395 12.90 8.46 -20.09
C PRO A 395 14.20 7.66 -20.23
N VAL A 396 14.96 7.56 -19.14
CA VAL A 396 16.15 6.70 -19.12
C VAL A 396 15.69 5.23 -19.16
N CYS A 397 16.28 4.44 -20.06
CA CYS A 397 16.03 2.99 -20.11
C CYS A 397 16.73 2.30 -18.93
N ARG A 398 15.99 2.01 -17.85
CA ARG A 398 16.51 1.38 -16.62
C ARG A 398 16.32 -0.14 -16.56
N GLY A 399 15.66 -0.72 -17.57
CA GLY A 399 15.33 -2.14 -17.64
C GLY A 399 15.51 -2.68 -19.07
N PRO A 400 14.92 -3.85 -19.38
CA PRO A 400 15.00 -4.45 -20.71
C PRO A 400 14.51 -3.48 -21.79
N ARG A 401 15.36 -3.23 -22.80
CA ARG A 401 15.06 -2.30 -23.89
C ARG A 401 13.72 -2.58 -24.60
N PRO A 402 13.36 -3.83 -24.94
CA PRO A 402 12.08 -4.12 -25.59
C PRO A 402 10.87 -3.72 -24.73
N GLN A 403 10.98 -3.88 -23.41
CA GLN A 403 9.92 -3.52 -22.48
C GLN A 403 9.77 -1.99 -22.36
N TRP A 404 10.90 -1.28 -22.29
CA TRP A 404 10.92 0.18 -22.30
C TRP A 404 10.34 0.76 -23.60
N GLN A 405 10.64 0.15 -24.74
CA GLN A 405 10.10 0.53 -26.05
C GLN A 405 8.59 0.30 -26.12
N ARG A 406 8.11 -0.90 -25.74
CA ARG A 406 6.68 -1.21 -25.67
C ARG A 406 5.93 -0.27 -24.72
N ALA A 407 6.53 0.10 -23.59
CA ALA A 407 5.95 1.08 -22.67
C ALA A 407 5.85 2.47 -23.32
N GLY A 408 6.85 2.88 -24.10
CA GLY A 408 6.84 4.12 -24.86
C GLY A 408 5.79 4.12 -25.98
N GLU A 409 5.64 3.02 -26.72
CA GLU A 409 4.58 2.85 -27.72
C GLU A 409 3.19 2.95 -27.07
N THR A 410 3.02 2.33 -25.91
CA THR A 410 1.78 2.41 -25.13
C THR A 410 1.53 3.85 -24.65
N ALA A 411 2.57 4.57 -24.21
CA ALA A 411 2.47 5.97 -23.83
C ALA A 411 2.18 6.90 -25.02
N MET A 412 2.68 6.58 -26.22
CA MET A 412 2.33 7.29 -27.45
C MET A 412 0.83 7.18 -27.71
N VAL A 413 0.25 5.97 -27.61
CA VAL A 413 -1.21 5.77 -27.73
C VAL A 413 -1.96 6.59 -26.66
N PHE A 414 -1.50 6.59 -25.42
CA PHE A 414 -2.07 7.41 -24.35
C PHE A 414 -2.08 8.91 -24.72
N TRP A 415 -0.95 9.48 -25.12
CA TRP A 415 -0.87 10.90 -25.47
C TRP A 415 -1.74 11.25 -26.68
N GLN A 416 -1.85 10.35 -27.66
CA GLN A 416 -2.77 10.52 -28.79
C GLN A 416 -4.24 10.58 -28.36
N ARG A 417 -4.63 9.74 -27.38
CA ARG A 417 -5.98 9.74 -26.83
C ARG A 417 -6.27 11.05 -26.11
N VAL A 418 -5.35 11.48 -25.22
CA VAL A 418 -5.49 12.76 -24.51
C VAL A 418 -5.61 13.93 -25.48
N SER A 419 -4.84 13.94 -26.58
CA SER A 419 -4.89 15.03 -27.56
C SER A 419 -6.20 15.10 -28.37
N ARG A 420 -7.02 14.05 -28.33
CA ARG A 420 -8.27 13.93 -29.11
C ARG A 420 -9.52 13.89 -28.25
N ASP A 421 -9.38 13.74 -26.93
CA ASP A 421 -10.52 13.60 -26.02
C ASP A 421 -11.20 14.95 -25.77
N GLU A 422 -12.47 15.07 -26.16
CA GLU A 422 -13.22 16.31 -26.07
C GLU A 422 -13.40 16.80 -24.62
N ARG A 423 -13.30 15.91 -23.64
CA ARG A 423 -13.39 16.23 -22.20
C ARG A 423 -12.14 16.92 -21.67
N ILE A 424 -11.02 16.85 -22.39
CA ILE A 424 -9.77 17.52 -22.01
C ILE A 424 -9.79 18.97 -22.52
N SER A 425 -9.31 19.93 -21.72
CA SER A 425 -9.18 21.32 -22.15
C SER A 425 -8.34 21.49 -23.42
N GLU A 426 -8.66 22.49 -24.25
CA GLU A 426 -7.97 22.73 -25.53
C GLU A 426 -6.45 22.86 -25.36
N GLY A 427 -6.00 23.71 -24.42
CA GLY A 427 -4.57 23.90 -24.17
C GLY A 427 -3.86 22.63 -23.69
N PHE A 428 -4.55 21.72 -23.00
CA PHE A 428 -3.95 20.45 -22.61
C PHE A 428 -3.98 19.41 -23.73
N ARG A 429 -4.98 19.45 -24.62
CA ARG A 429 -4.97 18.66 -25.86
C ARG A 429 -3.79 19.04 -26.76
N GLU A 430 -3.51 20.33 -26.92
CA GLU A 430 -2.36 20.81 -27.68
C GLU A 430 -1.03 20.31 -27.08
N LEU A 431 -0.88 20.40 -25.75
CA LEU A 431 0.28 19.86 -25.06
C LEU A 431 0.41 18.34 -25.27
N ALA A 432 -0.68 17.60 -25.15
CA ALA A 432 -0.69 16.16 -25.38
C ALA A 432 -0.30 15.81 -26.83
N ALA A 433 -0.73 16.60 -27.83
CA ALA A 433 -0.31 16.42 -29.22
C ALA A 433 1.21 16.62 -29.39
N GLN A 434 1.78 17.61 -28.71
CA GLN A 434 3.24 17.83 -28.67
C GLN A 434 3.96 16.65 -28.01
N ARG A 435 3.42 16.11 -26.90
CA ARG A 435 3.98 14.93 -26.22
C ARG A 435 3.91 13.67 -27.07
N HIS A 436 2.78 13.41 -27.72
CA HIS A 436 2.64 12.33 -28.68
C HIS A 436 3.74 12.37 -29.75
N LYS A 437 3.96 13.55 -30.36
CA LYS A 437 5.02 13.73 -31.37
C LYS A 437 6.42 13.48 -30.77
N ALA A 438 6.71 14.06 -29.61
CA ALA A 438 8.02 13.90 -28.97
C ALA A 438 8.33 12.44 -28.58
N VAL A 439 7.32 11.68 -28.15
CA VAL A 439 7.45 10.25 -27.88
C VAL A 439 7.70 9.47 -29.17
N ALA A 440 6.94 9.76 -30.24
CA ALA A 440 7.14 9.11 -31.54
C ALA A 440 8.55 9.35 -32.10
N ASP A 441 9.03 10.60 -32.06
CA ASP A 441 10.37 10.98 -32.51
C ASP A 441 11.46 10.26 -31.69
N ALA A 442 11.27 10.15 -30.37
CA ALA A 442 12.20 9.45 -29.47
C ALA A 442 12.27 7.94 -29.72
N LEU A 443 11.15 7.30 -30.04
CA LEU A 443 11.09 5.87 -30.36
C LEU A 443 11.77 5.59 -31.71
N ASN A 444 11.50 6.42 -32.72
CA ASN A 444 12.10 6.29 -34.06
C ASN A 444 13.63 6.51 -34.06
N TRP A 445 14.14 7.45 -33.26
CA TRP A 445 15.59 7.65 -33.10
C TRP A 445 16.26 6.45 -32.42
N GLY A 446 15.55 5.81 -31.48
CA GLY A 446 16.01 4.60 -30.80
C GLY A 446 16.23 3.40 -31.73
N ASP A 447 15.47 3.31 -32.82
CA ASP A 447 15.60 2.25 -33.83
C ASP A 447 16.64 2.56 -34.91
N SER A 448 16.93 3.84 -35.18
CA SER A 448 17.87 4.26 -36.24
C SER A 448 19.31 4.46 -35.75
N GLY A 449 19.56 4.49 -34.44
CA GLY A 449 20.90 4.56 -33.85
C GLY A 449 21.67 3.23 -33.77
N LEU A 450 21.19 2.17 -34.41
CA LEU A 450 21.77 0.82 -34.36
C LEU A 450 22.30 0.30 -35.71
N ASP A 451 22.44 1.15 -36.72
CA ASP A 451 22.99 0.75 -38.03
C ASP A 451 24.33 1.41 -38.40
N THR A 452 25.06 1.93 -37.41
CA THR A 452 26.44 2.42 -37.60
C THR A 452 27.36 1.97 -36.45
N THR A 453 27.61 0.67 -36.36
CA THR A 453 28.95 0.22 -35.99
C THR A 453 29.69 -0.04 -37.29
N GLU A 454 30.20 1.03 -37.90
CA GLU A 454 31.33 0.88 -38.81
C GLU A 454 32.50 0.34 -37.98
N GLU A 455 33.02 -0.80 -38.43
CA GLU A 455 34.29 -1.36 -38.02
C GLU A 455 35.39 -0.34 -38.34
N ASP A 456 35.67 0.57 -37.42
CA ASP A 456 36.93 1.30 -37.43
C ASP A 456 38.04 0.41 -36.89
N THR A 457 38.57 -0.41 -37.80
CA THR A 457 39.94 -0.90 -37.74
C THR A 457 40.91 0.28 -37.67
N ILE A 458 41.39 0.58 -36.46
CA ILE A 458 42.64 1.31 -36.21
C ILE A 458 43.28 0.57 -35.02
N GLY A 459 44.37 -0.17 -35.14
CA GLY A 459 45.62 0.21 -35.78
C GLY A 459 46.53 0.83 -34.73
N TRP A 460 47.33 -0.03 -34.07
CA TRP A 460 48.32 0.18 -32.99
C TRP A 460 47.85 -0.10 -31.56
#